data_AF-A0A2M7IUF7-F1
#
_entry.id   AF-A0A2M7IUF7-F1
#
_cell.length_a   1.000
_cell.length_b   1.000
_cell.length_c   1.000
_cell.angle_alpha   90.00
_cell.angle_beta   90.00
_cell.angle_gamma   90.00
#
_symmetry.space_group_name_H-M   'P 1'
#
loop_
_entity.id
_entity.type
_entity.pdbx_description
1 polymer ?
#
loop_
_entity_poly.entity_id
_entity_poly.type
_entity_poly.pdbx_seq_one_letter_code
_entity_poly.pdbx_strand_id
1 'polypeptide(L)' 'MVITDDCISCNACIDECPNNAIYYPGTEYELDGKSNPALSDDHPYVVQELCDNCKNCMDVCPTDCIIE' A
#
# COMPACT_ATOMS: atom_id res chain seq x y z
N MET A 1 -1.28 8.93 0.63
CA MET A 1 -0.15 7.98 0.57
C MET A 1 -0.12 7.27 -0.78
N VAL A 2 0.93 7.48 -1.56
CA VAL A 2 1.12 6.86 -2.89
C VAL A 2 2.47 6.17 -2.94
N ILE A 3 2.50 4.92 -3.40
CA ILE A 3 3.74 4.17 -3.69
C ILE A 3 4.06 4.42 -5.17
N THR A 4 5.29 4.84 -5.48
CA THR A 4 5.71 5.15 -6.85
C THR A 4 6.37 3.95 -7.55
N ASP A 5 6.65 4.11 -8.84
CA ASP A 5 7.35 3.11 -9.67
C ASP A 5 8.81 2.84 -9.24
N ASP A 6 9.36 3.63 -8.31
CA ASP A 6 10.67 3.36 -7.69
C ASP A 6 10.60 2.23 -6.64
N CYS A 7 9.42 1.64 -6.45
CA CYS A 7 9.23 0.48 -5.59
C CYS A 7 10.00 -0.74 -6.12
N ILE A 8 10.78 -1.36 -5.24
CA ILE A 8 11.54 -2.59 -5.53
C ILE A 8 10.81 -3.86 -5.09
N SER A 9 9.51 -3.80 -4.82
CA SER A 9 8.67 -4.92 -4.39
C SER A 9 9.22 -5.69 -3.18
N CYS A 10 9.81 -4.97 -2.22
CA CYS A 10 10.31 -5.57 -0.97
C CYS A 10 9.21 -5.93 0.04
N ASN A 11 7.98 -5.41 -0.17
CA ASN A 11 6.77 -5.67 0.61
C ASN A 11 6.80 -5.26 2.11
N ALA A 12 7.87 -4.63 2.59
CA ALA A 12 7.99 -4.21 4.00
C ALA A 12 6.85 -3.28 4.46
N CYS A 13 6.35 -2.41 3.58
CA CYS A 13 5.24 -1.51 3.90
C CYS A 13 3.91 -2.24 4.16
N ILE A 14 3.71 -3.44 3.59
CA ILE A 14 2.50 -4.24 3.77
C ILE A 14 2.45 -4.75 5.21
N ASP A 15 3.54 -5.39 5.66
CA ASP A 15 3.61 -6.02 6.99
C ASP A 15 3.51 -5.01 8.14
N GLU A 16 3.95 -3.77 7.92
CA GLU A 16 4.00 -2.72 8.93
C GLU A 16 2.76 -1.80 8.94
N CYS A 17 1.82 -1.98 8.00
CA CYS A 17 0.63 -1.15 7.94
C CYS A 17 -0.37 -1.55 9.06
N PRO A 18 -0.59 -0.69 10.08
CA PRO A 18 -1.45 -1.06 11.21
C PRO A 18 -2.93 -1.18 10.84
N ASN A 19 -3.33 -0.61 9.70
CA ASN A 19 -4.72 -0.55 9.24
C ASN A 19 -5.01 -1.55 8.11
N ASN A 20 -4.05 -2.40 7.72
CA ASN A 20 -4.17 -3.28 6.55
C ASN A 20 -4.62 -2.51 5.28
N ALA A 21 -4.12 -1.28 5.12
CA ALA A 21 -4.48 -0.40 4.01
C ALA A 21 -3.59 -0.62 2.76
N ILE A 22 -2.55 -1.44 2.87
CA ILE A 22 -1.57 -1.68 1.79
C ILE A 22 -1.69 -3.13 1.33
N TYR A 23 -1.81 -3.34 0.02
CA TYR A 23 -2.09 -4.63 -0.59
C TYR A 23 -0.99 -5.02 -1.58
N TYR A 24 -0.83 -6.33 -1.79
CA TYR A 24 0.07 -6.87 -2.82
C TYR A 24 -0.42 -6.50 -4.23
N PRO A 25 0.49 -6.39 -5.22
CA PRO A 25 0.12 -6.15 -6.60
C PRO A 25 -0.89 -7.18 -7.11
N GLY A 26 -1.88 -6.73 -7.88
CA GLY A 26 -2.89 -7.57 -8.51
C GLY A 26 -3.88 -8.27 -7.56
N THR A 27 -3.83 -7.96 -6.26
CA THR A 27 -4.77 -8.52 -5.28
C THR A 27 -6.02 -7.66 -5.22
N GLU A 28 -7.21 -8.27 -5.09
CA GLU A 28 -8.44 -7.51 -4.83
C GLU A 28 -8.47 -7.03 -3.37
N TYR A 29 -9.12 -5.89 -3.11
CA TYR A 29 -9.31 -5.39 -1.74
C TYR A 29 -10.78 -5.27 -1.36
N GLU A 30 -11.08 -5.45 -0.08
CA GLU A 30 -12.43 -5.26 0.44
C GLU A 30 -12.62 -3.83 0.96
N LEU A 31 -13.72 -3.19 0.56
CA LEU A 31 -14.17 -1.93 1.12
C LEU A 31 -15.71 -1.95 1.23
N ASP A 32 -16.22 -1.65 2.42
CA ASP A 32 -17.67 -1.67 2.72
C ASP A 32 -18.38 -2.97 2.29
N GLY A 33 -17.74 -4.11 2.50
CA GLY A 33 -18.27 -5.44 2.16
C GLY A 33 -18.31 -5.75 0.67
N LYS A 34 -17.59 -4.98 -0.16
CA LYS A 34 -17.47 -5.22 -1.61
C LYS A 34 -16.01 -5.52 -1.97
N SER A 35 -15.82 -6.50 -2.85
CA SER A 35 -14.52 -6.70 -3.50
C SER A 35 -14.31 -5.64 -4.58
N ASN A 36 -13.14 -5.03 -4.59
CA ASN A 36 -12.71 -4.04 -5.56
C ASN A 36 -11.46 -4.55 -6.30
N PRO A 37 -11.30 -4.21 -7.58
CA PRO A 37 -10.11 -4.59 -8.33
C PRO A 37 -8.85 -3.98 -7.72
N ALA A 38 -7.70 -4.64 -7.94
CA ALA A 38 -6.40 -4.11 -7.58
C ALA A 38 -6.19 -2.70 -8.16
N LEU A 39 -5.54 -1.82 -7.40
CA LEU A 39 -5.20 -0.48 -7.89
C LEU A 39 -3.87 -0.46 -8.66
N SER A 40 -3.03 -1.47 -8.48
CA SER A 40 -1.77 -1.67 -9.21
C SER A 40 -1.49 -3.16 -9.36
N ASP A 41 -1.02 -3.55 -10.55
CA ASP A 41 -0.53 -4.90 -10.85
C ASP A 41 1.01 -5.01 -10.74
N ASP A 42 1.71 -3.88 -10.63
CA ASP A 42 3.18 -3.81 -10.73
C ASP A 42 3.86 -3.72 -9.35
N HIS A 43 3.29 -2.95 -8.42
CA HIS A 43 3.84 -2.72 -7.08
C HIS A 43 2.73 -2.70 -6.03
N PRO A 44 3.04 -2.83 -4.72
CA PRO A 44 2.04 -2.70 -3.66
C PRO A 44 1.31 -1.36 -3.74
N TYR A 45 0.04 -1.33 -3.38
CA TYR A 45 -0.79 -0.11 -3.47
C TYR A 45 -1.50 0.18 -2.15
N VAL A 46 -1.82 1.46 -1.93
CA VAL A 46 -2.51 1.94 -0.71
C VAL A 46 -3.95 2.29 -1.03
N VAL A 47 -4.89 1.67 -0.33
CA VAL A 47 -6.31 2.02 -0.35
C VAL A 47 -6.50 3.24 0.56
N GLN A 48 -6.76 4.41 -0.02
CA GLN A 48 -6.77 5.68 0.73
C GLN A 48 -7.87 5.70 1.80
N GLU A 49 -9.00 5.04 1.53
CA GLU A 49 -10.15 4.96 2.41
C GLU A 49 -9.87 4.18 3.70
N LEU A 50 -8.85 3.32 3.69
CA LEU A 50 -8.40 2.54 4.85
C LEU A 50 -7.19 3.16 5.54
N CYS A 51 -6.56 4.17 4.92
CA CYS A 51 -5.33 4.79 5.42
C CYS A 51 -5.62 5.96 6.37
N ASP A 52 -4.99 5.98 7.53
CA ASP A 52 -5.09 7.06 8.52
C ASP A 52 -3.93 8.07 8.46
N ASN A 53 -3.01 7.90 7.52
CA ASN A 53 -1.78 8.69 7.37
C ASN A 53 -0.82 8.60 8.57
N CYS A 54 -0.70 7.45 9.23
CA CYS A 54 0.25 7.21 10.33
C CYS A 54 1.74 7.23 9.95
N LYS A 55 2.08 7.10 8.67
CA LYS A 55 3.45 7.16 8.10
C LYS A 55 4.39 5.98 8.39
N ASN A 56 3.96 4.94 9.11
CA ASN A 56 4.79 3.74 9.36
C ASN A 56 5.40 3.13 8.08
N CYS A 57 4.65 3.14 6.98
CA CYS A 57 5.12 2.61 5.71
C CYS A 57 6.33 3.39 5.14
N MET A 58 6.40 4.70 5.39
CA MET A 58 7.54 5.52 4.96
C MET A 58 8.81 5.15 5.73
N ASP A 59 8.69 4.93 7.05
CA ASP A 59 9.84 4.64 7.92
C ASP A 59 10.54 3.32 7.56
N VAL A 60 9.83 2.39 6.92
CA VAL A 60 10.36 1.07 6.53
C VAL A 60 10.66 0.94 5.04
N CYS A 61 10.36 1.97 4.24
CA CYS A 61 10.61 1.94 2.81
C CYS A 61 12.11 2.11 2.52
N PRO A 62 12.82 1.11 1.94
CA PRO A 62 14.27 1.22 1.72
C PRO A 62 14.65 2.15 0.57
N THR A 63 13.68 2.57 -0.26
CA THR A 63 13.89 3.45 -1.42
C THR A 63 13.21 4.81 -1.29
N ASP A 64 12.60 5.11 -0.13
CA ASP A 64 11.85 6.34 0.12
C ASP A 64 10.78 6.64 -0.97
N CYS A 65 10.23 5.60 -1.60
CA CYS A 65 9.28 5.71 -2.72
C CYS A 65 7.80 5.89 -2.31
N ILE A 66 7.54 6.19 -1.05
CA ILE A 66 6.18 6.38 -0.52
C ILE A 66 5.98 7.86 -0.18
N ILE A 67 5.09 8.53 -0.91
CA ILE A 67 4.81 9.97 -0.81
C ILE A 67 3.39 10.24 -0.28
N GLU A 68 3.16 11.43 0.29
CA GLU A 68 1.85 11.83 0.83
C GLU A 68 0.82 12.08 -0.27
#